data_AF-A0A8S0YCW4-F1
#
_entry.id   AF-A0A8S0YCW4-F1
#
_cell.length_a   1.000
_cell.length_b   1.000
_cell.length_c   1.000
_cell.angle_alpha   90.00
_cell.angle_beta   90.00
_cell.angle_gamma   90.00
#
_symmetry.space_group_name_H-M   'P 1'
#
loop_
_entity.id
_entity.type
_entity.pdbx_description
1 polymer ?
#
loop_
_entity_poly.entity_id
_entity_poly.type
_entity_poly.pdbx_seq_one_letter_code
_entity_poly.pdbx_strand_id
1 'polypeptide(L)'
;MNALVFNEYPIVINRALAKIIGLNESIVLQQLNYWIENNKKKGINFHDGHYWTYNSMKKWHEDAFDFWSLDTLKRAFKSLENKELIITGNYNKEARDRTKWYTINFEKLEGISQCISAKCTNGKVQNAPMHKGNLPQPLPETSTEINTEISKDIDIPVEQEQQSLLDEKNASRDKIPYDEIFNAFNSICVSLPKVIKRTSDRCTNLKARWKEYKSMKPFITVFKMVEESDFLSGRNNKWAGCNFDWLMRKNKFIQVLEGNYRNAQGLNNFKNRNNAVQCYSKLESEMQQRLLREKDDIEFDENLDNRSIMERIKNKAGDG
;
A
#
# COMPACT_ATOMS: atom_id res chain seq x y z
N MET A 1 -2.67 22.77 -29.71
CA MET A 1 -3.14 23.57 -28.56
C MET A 1 -2.49 23.02 -27.31
N ASN A 2 -1.77 23.84 -26.55
CA ASN A 2 -1.02 23.42 -25.37
C ASN A 2 -1.96 22.94 -24.26
N ALA A 3 -1.86 21.66 -23.89
CA ALA A 3 -2.67 21.02 -22.83
C ALA A 3 -2.25 21.41 -21.40
N LEU A 4 -1.36 22.41 -21.25
CA LEU A 4 -0.76 22.83 -19.98
C LEU A 4 -1.30 24.18 -19.46
N VAL A 5 -2.25 24.80 -20.17
CA VAL A 5 -2.91 26.02 -19.74
C VAL A 5 -4.30 25.66 -19.21
N PHE A 6 -4.60 26.09 -17.98
CA PHE A 6 -5.74 25.68 -17.14
C PHE A 6 -7.08 25.57 -17.90
N ASN A 7 -7.43 24.36 -18.31
CA ASN A 7 -8.78 24.01 -18.76
C ASN A 7 -9.63 23.44 -17.61
N GLU A 8 -9.00 23.19 -16.45
CA GLU A 8 -9.59 22.64 -15.23
C GLU A 8 -9.27 23.56 -14.04
N TYR A 9 -10.20 23.65 -13.07
CA TYR A 9 -10.03 24.51 -11.90
C TYR A 9 -8.85 24.03 -11.04
N PRO A 10 -7.81 24.86 -10.81
CA PRO A 10 -6.65 24.43 -10.05
C PRO A 10 -6.99 24.17 -8.58
N ILE A 11 -6.42 23.11 -8.03
CA ILE A 11 -6.49 22.84 -6.58
C ILE A 11 -5.61 23.85 -5.86
N VAL A 12 -6.24 24.73 -5.09
CA VAL A 12 -5.56 25.73 -4.26
C VAL A 12 -5.15 25.09 -2.93
N ILE A 13 -3.94 25.36 -2.44
CA ILE A 13 -3.42 24.80 -1.20
C ILE A 13 -2.99 25.92 -0.26
N ASN A 14 -3.53 25.93 0.96
CA ASN A 14 -3.03 26.79 2.02
C ASN A 14 -1.78 26.17 2.67
N ARG A 15 -0.61 26.74 2.38
CA ARG A 15 0.70 26.25 2.88
C ARG A 15 0.79 26.24 4.41
N ALA A 16 0.18 27.19 5.10
CA ALA A 16 0.22 27.24 6.57
C ALA A 16 -0.60 26.09 7.17
N LEU A 17 -1.78 25.84 6.62
CA LEU A 17 -2.62 24.71 7.00
C LEU A 17 -1.93 23.37 6.71
N ALA A 18 -1.35 23.22 5.52
CA ALA A 18 -0.63 22.01 5.11
C ALA A 18 0.51 21.63 6.06
N LYS A 19 1.24 22.62 6.60
CA LYS A 19 2.29 22.39 7.60
C LYS A 19 1.77 21.79 8.90
N ILE A 20 0.52 22.08 9.26
CA ILE A 20 -0.05 21.71 10.56
C ILE A 20 -0.77 20.38 10.45
N ILE A 21 -1.61 20.22 9.43
CA ILE A 21 -2.48 19.05 9.31
C ILE A 21 -1.97 18.01 8.31
N GLY A 22 -0.96 18.35 7.51
CA GLY A 22 -0.46 17.51 6.42
C GLY A 22 -0.93 17.99 5.05
N LEU A 23 -0.10 17.76 4.03
CA LEU A 23 -0.37 18.21 2.65
C LEU A 23 -1.65 17.57 2.09
N ASN A 24 -1.77 16.25 2.15
CA ASN A 24 -2.91 15.52 1.59
C ASN A 24 -4.21 15.89 2.30
N GLU A 25 -4.17 15.98 3.63
CA GLU A 25 -5.29 16.41 4.46
C GLU A 25 -5.73 17.84 4.11
N SER A 26 -4.78 18.76 3.91
CA SER A 26 -5.11 20.15 3.56
C SER A 26 -5.79 20.28 2.19
N ILE A 27 -5.35 19.49 1.22
CA ILE A 27 -5.95 19.45 -0.12
C ILE A 27 -7.38 18.90 -0.05
N VAL A 28 -7.60 17.76 0.63
CA VAL A 28 -8.94 17.18 0.80
C VAL A 28 -9.87 18.14 1.52
N LEU A 29 -9.40 18.77 2.60
CA LEU A 29 -10.21 19.71 3.37
C LEU A 29 -10.61 20.93 2.53
N GLN A 30 -9.68 21.46 1.72
CA GLN A 30 -9.97 22.58 0.82
C GLN A 30 -10.99 22.21 -0.26
N GLN A 31 -10.91 21.00 -0.81
CA GLN A 31 -11.86 20.53 -1.80
C GLN A 31 -13.26 20.31 -1.20
N LEU A 32 -13.35 19.77 0.01
CA LEU A 32 -14.62 19.68 0.75
C LEU A 32 -15.24 21.06 0.95
N ASN A 33 -14.43 22.04 1.36
CA ASN A 33 -14.88 23.42 1.56
C ASN A 33 -15.50 24.01 0.29
N TYR A 34 -14.87 23.78 -0.87
CA TYR A 34 -15.41 24.24 -2.16
C TYR A 34 -16.83 23.70 -2.43
N TRP A 35 -17.04 22.40 -2.23
CA TRP A 35 -18.35 21.78 -2.47
C TRP A 35 -19.41 22.22 -1.45
N ILE A 36 -19.01 22.36 -0.18
CA ILE A 36 -19.89 22.86 0.89
C ILE A 36 -20.34 24.29 0.57
N GLU A 37 -19.42 25.18 0.17
CA GLU A 37 -19.74 26.55 -0.21
C GLU A 37 -20.64 26.61 -1.45
N ASN A 38 -20.43 25.72 -2.43
CA ASN A 38 -21.32 25.62 -3.58
C ASN A 38 -22.74 25.17 -3.17
N ASN A 39 -22.86 24.19 -2.28
CA ASN A 39 -24.15 23.73 -1.75
C ASN A 39 -24.85 24.81 -0.92
N LYS A 40 -24.09 25.57 -0.14
CA LYS A 40 -24.54 26.74 0.62
C LYS A 40 -25.11 27.82 -0.28
N LYS A 41 -24.39 28.21 -1.34
CA LYS A 41 -24.87 29.19 -2.34
C LYS A 41 -26.16 28.74 -3.04
N LYS A 42 -26.31 27.44 -3.26
CA LYS A 42 -27.52 26.84 -3.85
C LYS A 42 -28.65 26.62 -2.83
N GLY A 43 -28.38 26.75 -1.53
CA GLY A 43 -29.36 26.50 -0.47
C GLY A 43 -29.77 25.02 -0.34
N ILE A 44 -28.91 24.07 -0.74
CA ILE A 44 -29.20 22.63 -0.72
C ILE A 44 -28.34 21.89 0.32
N ASN A 45 -28.75 20.68 0.69
CA ASN A 45 -27.99 19.79 1.60
C ASN A 45 -27.70 20.41 2.97
N PHE A 46 -28.63 21.19 3.50
CA PHE A 46 -28.54 21.77 4.84
C PHE A 46 -29.20 20.82 5.86
N HIS A 47 -28.40 20.30 6.79
CA HIS A 47 -28.83 19.35 7.82
C HIS A 47 -28.08 19.62 9.12
N ASP A 48 -28.77 19.49 10.26
CA ASP A 48 -28.20 19.64 11.60
C ASP A 48 -27.38 20.93 11.79
N GLY A 49 -27.87 22.04 11.24
CA GLY A 49 -27.21 23.35 11.33
C GLY A 49 -26.03 23.57 10.39
N HIS A 50 -25.70 22.60 9.54
CA HIS A 50 -24.54 22.64 8.66
C HIS A 50 -24.91 22.38 7.20
N TYR A 51 -24.10 22.91 6.29
CA TYR A 51 -24.14 22.48 4.89
C TYR A 51 -23.22 21.28 4.70
N TRP A 52 -23.71 20.30 3.95
CA TRP A 52 -23.01 19.05 3.73
C TRP A 52 -22.72 18.81 2.26
N THR A 53 -21.66 18.05 2.00
CA THR A 53 -21.39 17.44 0.70
C THR A 53 -21.31 15.93 0.87
N TYR A 54 -21.68 15.18 -0.16
CA TYR A 54 -21.64 13.72 -0.11
C TYR A 54 -21.05 13.19 -1.40
N ASN A 55 -20.25 12.13 -1.27
CA ASN A 55 -19.82 11.36 -2.41
C ASN A 55 -19.23 10.02 -1.97
N SER A 56 -19.21 9.05 -2.89
CA SER A 56 -18.46 7.81 -2.68
C SER A 56 -16.96 8.08 -2.78
N MET A 57 -16.13 7.26 -2.10
CA MET A 57 -14.67 7.39 -2.20
C MET A 57 -14.16 7.23 -3.64
N LYS A 58 -14.85 6.41 -4.45
CA LYS A 58 -14.50 6.20 -5.86
C LYS A 58 -14.78 7.45 -6.69
N LYS A 59 -15.95 8.06 -6.51
CA LYS A 59 -16.34 9.27 -7.22
C LYS A 59 -15.52 10.49 -6.76
N TRP A 60 -15.19 10.60 -5.48
CA TRP A 60 -14.23 11.61 -4.99
C TRP A 60 -12.89 11.50 -5.71
N HIS A 61 -12.39 10.26 -5.86
CA HIS A 61 -11.15 9.98 -6.58
C HIS A 61 -11.25 10.37 -8.05
N GLU A 62 -12.27 9.90 -8.77
CA GLU A 62 -12.49 10.21 -10.18
C GLU A 62 -12.64 11.71 -10.46
N ASP A 63 -13.34 12.46 -9.60
CA ASP A 63 -13.70 13.86 -9.89
C ASP A 63 -12.66 14.90 -9.45
N ALA A 64 -11.83 14.60 -8.46
CA ALA A 64 -10.99 15.61 -7.82
C ALA A 64 -9.62 15.12 -7.32
N PHE A 65 -9.36 13.81 -7.32
CA PHE A 65 -8.15 13.24 -6.72
C PHE A 65 -7.57 12.06 -7.52
N ASP A 66 -7.75 12.07 -8.84
CA ASP A 66 -7.34 11.02 -9.76
C ASP A 66 -5.82 10.84 -9.82
N PHE A 67 -5.08 11.90 -9.47
CA PHE A 67 -3.63 11.93 -9.27
C PHE A 67 -3.15 11.22 -7.99
N TRP A 68 -4.05 10.70 -7.14
CA TRP A 68 -3.70 9.85 -6.00
C TRP A 68 -4.22 8.43 -6.17
N SER A 69 -3.69 7.49 -5.38
CA SER A 69 -4.37 6.19 -5.23
C SER A 69 -5.61 6.34 -4.33
N LEU A 70 -6.62 5.50 -4.56
CA LEU A 70 -7.81 5.40 -3.71
C LEU A 70 -7.46 5.25 -2.23
N ASP A 71 -6.38 4.52 -1.91
CA ASP A 71 -5.96 4.33 -0.52
C ASP A 71 -5.33 5.58 0.09
N THR A 72 -4.60 6.38 -0.69
CA THR A 72 -4.11 7.69 -0.22
C THR A 72 -5.28 8.61 0.12
N LEU A 73 -6.29 8.65 -0.75
CA LEU A 73 -7.50 9.43 -0.50
C LEU A 73 -8.23 8.96 0.77
N LYS A 74 -8.48 7.66 0.89
CA LYS A 74 -9.10 7.06 2.09
C LYS A 74 -8.31 7.38 3.36
N ARG A 75 -6.97 7.32 3.31
CA ARG A 75 -6.10 7.68 4.44
C ARG A 75 -6.26 9.15 4.81
N ALA A 76 -6.29 10.05 3.84
CA ALA A 76 -6.45 11.49 4.08
C ALA A 76 -7.81 11.82 4.73
N PHE A 77 -8.92 11.29 4.20
CA PHE A 77 -10.24 11.41 4.83
C PHE A 77 -10.23 10.84 6.25
N LYS A 78 -9.64 9.65 6.45
CA LYS A 78 -9.59 9.02 7.79
C LYS A 78 -8.75 9.84 8.78
N SER A 79 -7.66 10.43 8.32
CA SER A 79 -6.80 11.33 9.10
C SER A 79 -7.58 12.58 9.54
N LEU A 80 -8.36 13.18 8.64
CA LEU A 80 -9.21 14.33 8.95
C LEU A 80 -10.33 13.98 9.94
N GLU A 81 -11.00 12.84 9.77
CA GLU A 81 -12.01 12.33 10.74
C GLU A 81 -11.39 12.17 12.13
N ASN A 82 -10.22 11.53 12.22
CA ASN A 82 -9.54 11.28 13.49
C ASN A 82 -9.04 12.56 14.17
N LYS A 83 -8.77 13.62 13.39
CA LYS A 83 -8.41 14.97 13.90
C LYS A 83 -9.64 15.81 14.24
N GLU A 84 -10.84 15.28 14.01
CA GLU A 84 -12.12 15.96 14.20
C GLU A 84 -12.26 17.25 13.38
N LEU A 85 -11.52 17.36 12.27
CA LEU A 85 -11.57 18.51 11.37
C LEU A 85 -12.70 18.42 10.36
N ILE A 86 -13.18 17.20 10.13
CA ILE A 86 -14.40 16.94 9.36
C ILE A 86 -15.35 16.12 10.21
N ILE A 87 -16.63 16.38 10.03
CA ILE A 87 -17.72 15.64 10.65
C ILE A 87 -18.36 14.77 9.57
N THR A 88 -18.69 13.53 9.91
CA THR A 88 -19.35 12.59 9.00
C THR A 88 -20.79 12.34 9.42
N GLY A 89 -21.69 12.29 8.45
CA GLY A 89 -23.10 11.98 8.63
C GLY A 89 -23.62 11.02 7.57
N ASN A 90 -24.90 10.67 7.69
CA ASN A 90 -25.64 9.94 6.65
C ASN A 90 -27.04 10.54 6.54
N TYR A 91 -27.30 11.20 5.42
CA TYR A 91 -28.60 11.82 5.10
C TYR A 91 -29.19 11.24 3.81
N ASN A 92 -28.80 10.01 3.46
CA ASN A 92 -29.35 9.32 2.30
C ASN A 92 -30.81 8.92 2.57
N LYS A 93 -31.65 8.99 1.53
CA LYS A 93 -33.07 8.61 1.62
C LYS A 93 -33.26 7.12 1.83
N GLU A 94 -32.35 6.31 1.28
CA GLU A 94 -32.43 4.85 1.35
C GLU A 94 -31.45 4.29 2.37
N ALA A 95 -31.90 3.38 3.23
CA ALA A 95 -31.06 2.74 4.25
C ALA A 95 -29.94 1.86 3.67
N ARG A 96 -30.07 1.39 2.42
CA ARG A 96 -29.03 0.63 1.72
C ARG A 96 -27.90 1.53 1.23
N ASP A 97 -28.18 2.80 0.96
CA ASP A 97 -27.16 3.75 0.53
C ASP A 97 -26.32 4.18 1.74
N ARG A 98 -25.06 3.74 1.72
CA ARG A 98 -24.06 4.02 2.76
C ARG A 98 -23.11 5.14 2.35
N THR A 99 -23.47 5.94 1.34
CA THR A 99 -22.67 7.10 0.93
C THR A 99 -22.50 8.05 2.10
N LYS A 100 -21.24 8.36 2.43
CA LYS A 100 -20.92 9.25 3.54
C LYS A 100 -21.14 10.69 3.14
N TRP A 101 -21.69 11.44 4.08
CA TRP A 101 -21.80 12.90 4.02
C TRP A 101 -20.69 13.49 4.88
N TYR A 102 -20.12 14.61 4.42
CA TYR A 102 -19.03 15.32 5.08
C TYR A 102 -19.37 16.80 5.24
N THR A 103 -19.02 17.35 6.40
CA THR A 103 -18.94 18.79 6.63
C THR A 103 -17.65 19.13 7.38
N ILE A 104 -17.28 20.41 7.43
CA ILE A 104 -16.07 20.87 8.11
C ILE A 104 -16.42 21.30 9.54
N ASN A 105 -15.60 20.87 10.50
CA ASN A 105 -15.68 21.38 11.86
C ASN A 105 -14.92 22.72 11.94
N PHE A 106 -15.63 23.82 11.75
CA PHE A 106 -15.05 25.16 11.76
C PHE A 106 -14.51 25.56 13.14
N GLU A 107 -15.16 25.14 14.23
CA GLU A 107 -14.70 25.42 15.61
C GLU A 107 -13.31 24.83 15.85
N LYS A 108 -13.09 23.56 15.44
CA LYS A 108 -11.79 22.90 15.57
C LYS A 108 -10.73 23.58 14.70
N LEU A 109 -11.11 24.02 13.50
CA LEU A 109 -10.22 24.71 12.57
C LEU A 109 -9.79 26.08 13.12
N GLU A 110 -10.69 26.82 13.76
CA GLU A 110 -10.39 28.08 14.44
C GLU A 110 -9.42 27.89 15.61
N GLY A 111 -9.61 26.83 16.41
CA GLY A 111 -8.67 26.49 17.49
C GLY A 111 -7.24 26.24 16.97
N ILE A 112 -7.10 25.66 15.78
CA ILE A 112 -5.79 25.51 15.12
C ILE A 112 -5.24 26.89 14.72
N SER A 113 -6.08 27.75 14.12
CA SER A 113 -5.68 29.10 13.69
C SER A 113 -5.19 29.96 14.87
N GLN A 114 -5.87 29.91 16.01
CA GLN A 114 -5.48 30.64 17.22
C GLN A 114 -4.13 30.15 17.77
N CYS A 115 -3.85 28.85 17.70
CA CYS A 115 -2.53 28.30 18.06
C CYS A 115 -1.40 28.76 17.12
N ILE A 116 -1.70 29.12 15.87
CA ILE A 116 -0.71 29.70 14.94
C ILE A 116 -0.36 31.13 15.37
N SER A 117 -1.38 31.93 15.69
CA SER A 117 -1.22 33.33 16.13
C SER A 117 -0.47 33.44 17.47
N ALA A 118 -0.76 32.53 18.41
CA ALA A 118 -0.16 32.54 19.75
C ALA A 118 1.32 32.09 19.81
N LYS A 119 1.86 31.49 18.73
CA LYS A 119 3.25 30.99 18.68
C LYS A 119 4.29 32.02 18.20
N CYS A 120 3.93 33.30 18.17
CA CYS A 120 4.88 34.40 17.93
C CYS A 120 5.44 34.96 19.25
N THR A 121 6.31 34.19 19.94
CA THR A 121 7.32 34.85 20.77
C THR A 121 8.47 35.21 19.85
N ASN A 122 8.74 36.51 19.70
CA ASN A 122 9.99 37.01 19.12
C ASN A 122 11.16 36.32 19.84
N GLY A 123 11.70 35.26 19.23
CA GLY A 123 12.93 34.64 19.67
C GLY A 123 14.02 35.70 19.52
N LYS A 124 14.44 36.31 20.64
CA LYS A 124 15.65 37.13 20.64
C LYS A 124 16.78 36.23 20.14
N VAL A 125 17.30 36.60 18.97
CA VAL A 125 18.49 36.02 18.36
C VAL A 125 19.61 35.97 19.41
N GLN A 126 20.03 34.77 19.78
CA GLN A 126 21.31 34.59 20.47
C GLN A 126 22.35 34.25 19.40
N ASN A 127 23.13 35.26 19.01
CA ASN A 127 24.34 35.04 18.21
C ASN A 127 25.40 34.40 19.12
N ALA A 128 25.41 33.08 19.23
CA ALA A 128 26.55 32.36 19.78
C ALA A 128 27.66 32.27 18.69
N PRO A 129 28.93 32.56 18.99
CA PRO A 129 30.01 32.45 18.01
C PRO A 129 30.20 30.99 17.58
N MET A 130 30.14 30.74 16.27
CA MET A 130 30.34 29.44 15.67
C MET A 130 31.81 29.00 15.81
N HIS A 131 32.06 27.93 16.56
CA HIS A 131 33.37 27.29 16.59
C HIS A 131 33.66 26.65 15.21
N LYS A 132 34.81 26.95 14.60
CA LYS A 132 35.28 26.26 13.39
C LYS A 132 35.48 24.77 13.70
N GLY A 133 34.57 23.94 13.24
CA GLY A 133 34.72 22.48 13.16
C GLY A 133 34.79 22.07 11.70
N ASN A 134 35.77 21.25 11.34
CA ASN A 134 35.92 20.70 9.98
C ASN A 134 34.66 19.91 9.58
N LEU A 135 33.94 20.39 8.57
CA LEU A 135 32.91 19.60 7.90
C LEU A 135 33.58 18.62 6.92
N PRO A 136 33.20 17.34 6.91
CA PRO A 136 33.42 16.50 5.73
C PRO A 136 32.53 16.99 4.56
N GLN A 137 33.04 16.86 3.34
CA GLN A 137 32.41 17.34 2.11
C GLN A 137 31.03 16.70 1.85
N PRO A 138 30.12 17.40 1.13
CA PRO A 138 28.83 16.85 0.72
C PRO A 138 29.01 15.66 -0.24
N LEU A 139 28.16 14.64 -0.09
CA LEU A 139 28.05 13.54 -1.05
C LEU A 139 27.49 14.06 -2.39
N PRO A 140 27.98 13.58 -3.55
CA PRO A 140 27.50 14.02 -4.85
C PRO A 140 26.07 13.52 -5.12
N GLU A 141 25.23 14.41 -5.65
CA GLU A 141 23.88 14.12 -6.12
C GLU A 141 23.94 13.24 -7.38
N THR A 142 23.34 12.05 -7.32
CA THR A 142 23.12 11.20 -8.50
C THR A 142 21.64 11.26 -8.85
N SER A 143 21.26 12.20 -9.71
CA SER A 143 20.00 12.18 -10.43
C SER A 143 20.15 11.29 -11.66
N THR A 144 19.48 10.14 -11.68
CA THR A 144 19.34 9.34 -12.90
C THR A 144 17.94 9.54 -13.45
N GLU A 145 17.89 10.18 -14.62
CA GLU A 145 16.70 10.32 -15.46
C GLU A 145 16.29 8.95 -15.99
N ILE A 146 14.99 8.63 -15.92
CA ILE A 146 14.42 7.49 -16.63
C ILE A 146 13.41 8.06 -17.61
N ASN A 147 13.86 8.18 -18.86
CA ASN A 147 12.98 8.33 -20.03
C ASN A 147 12.58 6.93 -20.49
N THR A 148 11.28 6.65 -20.66
CA THR A 148 10.86 5.71 -21.69
C THR A 148 9.46 6.04 -22.19
N GLU A 149 9.37 6.10 -23.50
CA GLU A 149 8.28 6.60 -24.31
C GLU A 149 7.12 5.61 -24.43
N ILE A 150 5.94 6.18 -24.70
CA ILE A 150 4.72 5.48 -25.06
C ILE A 150 4.78 5.13 -26.55
N SER A 151 4.33 3.92 -26.94
CA SER A 151 3.80 3.68 -28.28
C SER A 151 2.63 2.72 -28.25
N LYS A 152 1.66 3.01 -29.12
CA LYS A 152 0.34 2.37 -29.26
C LYS A 152 0.24 1.58 -30.56
N ASP A 153 -0.56 0.51 -30.46
CA ASP A 153 -1.43 -0.19 -31.44
C ASP A 153 -0.82 -1.01 -32.61
N ILE A 154 -1.29 -2.27 -32.75
CA ILE A 154 -2.08 -2.85 -33.89
C ILE A 154 -2.48 -4.33 -33.60
N ASP A 155 -3.69 -4.72 -34.04
CA ASP A 155 -4.49 -5.95 -33.86
C ASP A 155 -4.14 -7.21 -34.73
N ILE A 156 -4.22 -8.42 -34.10
CA ILE A 156 -4.92 -9.72 -34.46
C ILE A 156 -4.57 -10.50 -35.78
N PRO A 157 -4.81 -11.85 -35.99
CA PRO A 157 -5.05 -13.06 -35.13
C PRO A 157 -4.22 -14.34 -35.50
N VAL A 158 -3.88 -15.24 -34.56
CA VAL A 158 -3.87 -16.72 -34.78
C VAL A 158 -4.04 -17.45 -33.43
N GLU A 159 -5.29 -17.62 -32.98
CA GLU A 159 -5.68 -18.59 -31.95
C GLU A 159 -6.33 -19.76 -32.71
N GLN A 160 -5.98 -21.04 -32.47
CA GLN A 160 -6.89 -21.88 -31.66
C GLN A 160 -6.32 -23.27 -31.29
N GLU A 161 -5.10 -23.65 -31.70
CA GLU A 161 -4.66 -25.05 -31.58
C GLU A 161 -3.62 -25.33 -30.47
N GLN A 162 -2.96 -24.30 -29.93
CA GLN A 162 -1.94 -24.48 -28.87
C GLN A 162 -2.48 -24.33 -27.44
N GLN A 163 -3.70 -23.81 -27.25
CA GLN A 163 -4.26 -23.47 -25.93
C GLN A 163 -4.63 -24.71 -25.08
N SER A 164 -4.99 -25.84 -25.70
CA SER A 164 -5.55 -26.99 -24.98
C SER A 164 -4.53 -27.81 -24.18
N LEU A 165 -3.25 -27.79 -24.54
CA LEU A 165 -2.18 -28.54 -23.85
C LEU A 165 -1.47 -27.72 -22.76
N LEU A 166 -1.55 -26.40 -22.82
CA LEU A 166 -0.99 -25.47 -21.82
C LEU A 166 -1.92 -25.28 -20.62
N ASP A 167 -3.23 -25.45 -20.80
CA ASP A 167 -4.24 -25.22 -19.77
C ASP A 167 -4.27 -26.31 -18.68
N GLU A 168 -3.98 -27.58 -19.00
CA GLU A 168 -3.96 -28.66 -18.01
C GLU A 168 -2.74 -28.63 -17.07
N LYS A 169 -1.58 -28.14 -17.53
CA LYS A 169 -0.38 -28.02 -16.68
C LYS A 169 -0.39 -26.77 -15.80
N ASN A 170 -0.98 -25.67 -16.27
CA ASN A 170 -1.02 -24.40 -15.54
C ASN A 170 -2.11 -24.33 -14.45
N ALA A 171 -3.18 -25.13 -14.54
CA ALA A 171 -4.26 -25.13 -13.56
C ALA A 171 -3.84 -25.57 -12.13
N SER A 172 -2.71 -26.27 -11.97
CA SER A 172 -2.27 -26.77 -10.65
C SER A 172 -1.35 -25.81 -9.87
N ARG A 173 -0.69 -24.84 -10.53
CA ARG A 173 0.35 -23.98 -9.91
C ARG A 173 -0.19 -22.70 -9.27
N ASP A 174 -1.43 -22.29 -9.59
CA ASP A 174 -2.04 -21.05 -9.09
C ASP A 174 -3.04 -21.23 -7.93
N LYS A 175 -3.22 -22.46 -7.43
CA LYS A 175 -4.16 -22.72 -6.33
C LYS A 175 -3.55 -22.29 -5.00
N ILE A 176 -4.06 -21.20 -4.44
CA ILE A 176 -3.63 -20.68 -3.12
C ILE A 176 -4.14 -21.63 -2.03
N PRO A 177 -3.27 -22.18 -1.16
CA PRO A 177 -3.65 -23.12 -0.11
C PRO A 177 -4.18 -22.37 1.13
N TYR A 178 -5.32 -21.71 0.99
CA TYR A 178 -5.92 -20.90 2.06
C TYR A 178 -6.09 -21.70 3.35
N ASP A 179 -6.68 -22.89 3.24
CA ASP A 179 -7.02 -23.81 4.33
C ASP A 179 -5.78 -24.18 5.14
N GLU A 180 -4.72 -24.56 4.44
CA GLU A 180 -3.46 -24.97 5.05
C GLU A 180 -2.83 -23.82 5.82
N ILE A 181 -2.86 -22.59 5.28
CA ILE A 181 -2.29 -21.43 5.95
C ILE A 181 -3.10 -21.03 7.19
N PHE A 182 -4.44 -21.07 7.11
CA PHE A 182 -5.29 -20.81 8.28
C PHE A 182 -5.09 -21.87 9.36
N ASN A 183 -5.01 -23.15 8.98
CA ASN A 183 -4.78 -24.25 9.91
C ASN A 183 -3.39 -24.14 10.54
N ALA A 184 -2.36 -23.82 9.76
CA ALA A 184 -1.01 -23.59 10.27
C ALA A 184 -0.96 -22.43 11.27
N PHE A 185 -1.63 -21.31 10.97
CA PHE A 185 -1.73 -20.19 11.91
C PHE A 185 -2.38 -20.65 13.22
N ASN A 186 -3.55 -21.28 13.15
CA ASN A 186 -4.28 -21.73 14.34
C ASN A 186 -3.54 -22.80 15.16
N SER A 187 -2.70 -23.61 14.50
CA SER A 187 -1.92 -24.67 15.14
C SER A 187 -0.62 -24.17 15.76
N ILE A 188 0.03 -23.17 15.16
CA ILE A 188 1.33 -22.66 15.61
C ILE A 188 1.13 -21.54 16.62
N CYS A 189 0.28 -20.57 16.28
CA CYS A 189 0.02 -19.37 17.07
C CYS A 189 -1.01 -19.66 18.18
N VAL A 190 -0.73 -20.62 19.05
CA VAL A 190 -1.66 -21.08 20.09
C VAL A 190 -1.99 -20.00 21.12
N SER A 191 -1.08 -19.02 21.28
CA SER A 191 -1.27 -17.87 22.17
C SER A 191 -2.20 -16.78 21.58
N LEU A 192 -2.59 -16.89 20.30
CA LEU A 192 -3.36 -15.86 19.59
C LEU A 192 -4.82 -16.27 19.31
N PRO A 193 -5.73 -15.31 19.07
CA PRO A 193 -7.11 -15.61 18.68
C PRO A 193 -7.19 -16.43 17.38
N LYS A 194 -7.94 -17.54 17.42
CA LYS A 194 -8.09 -18.45 16.27
C LYS A 194 -8.89 -17.82 15.13
N VAL A 195 -8.48 -18.13 13.91
CA VAL A 195 -9.23 -17.82 12.69
C VAL A 195 -10.36 -18.84 12.52
N ILE A 196 -11.59 -18.40 12.74
CA ILE A 196 -12.80 -19.23 12.59
C ILE A 196 -13.46 -19.01 11.22
N LYS A 197 -13.48 -17.76 10.73
CA LYS A 197 -14.17 -17.36 9.49
C LYS A 197 -13.19 -16.86 8.44
N ARG A 198 -13.46 -17.23 7.18
CA ARG A 198 -12.79 -16.73 5.97
C ARG A 198 -13.54 -15.53 5.43
N THR A 199 -13.16 -14.34 5.87
CA THR A 199 -13.70 -13.09 5.31
C THR A 199 -13.03 -12.77 3.98
N SER A 200 -13.69 -11.97 3.14
CA SER A 200 -13.13 -11.48 1.87
C SER A 200 -11.77 -10.81 2.05
N ASP A 201 -11.63 -10.02 3.12
CA ASP A 201 -10.44 -9.24 3.40
C ASP A 201 -9.27 -10.14 3.83
N ARG A 202 -9.55 -11.20 4.61
CA ARG A 202 -8.56 -12.23 4.99
C ARG A 202 -8.01 -12.94 3.77
N CYS A 203 -8.90 -13.42 2.90
CA CYS A 203 -8.51 -14.09 1.67
C CYS A 203 -7.72 -13.14 0.75
N THR A 204 -8.13 -11.87 0.65
CA THR A 204 -7.44 -10.86 -0.17
C THR A 204 -6.02 -10.59 0.34
N ASN A 205 -5.85 -10.35 1.64
CA ASN A 205 -4.53 -10.11 2.22
C ASN A 205 -3.63 -11.35 2.13
N LEU A 206 -4.19 -12.54 2.38
CA LEU A 206 -3.46 -13.80 2.27
C LEU A 206 -3.03 -14.08 0.82
N LYS A 207 -3.92 -13.84 -0.16
CA LYS A 207 -3.61 -13.93 -1.59
C LYS A 207 -2.46 -13.00 -1.97
N ALA A 208 -2.47 -11.76 -1.46
CA ALA A 208 -1.39 -10.82 -1.71
C ALA A 208 -0.03 -11.32 -1.15
N ARG A 209 0.00 -11.87 0.06
CA ARG A 209 1.22 -12.48 0.62
C ARG A 209 1.64 -13.74 -0.13
N TRP A 210 0.69 -14.59 -0.53
CA TRP A 210 1.00 -15.80 -1.28
C TRP A 210 1.60 -15.47 -2.65
N LYS A 211 1.11 -14.43 -3.32
CA LYS A 211 1.71 -13.96 -4.59
C LYS A 211 3.16 -13.49 -4.43
N GLU A 212 3.50 -12.88 -3.30
CA GLU A 212 4.85 -12.38 -3.04
C GLU A 212 5.84 -13.52 -2.77
N TYR A 213 5.43 -14.56 -2.04
CA TYR A 213 6.34 -15.62 -1.57
C TYR A 213 6.20 -16.96 -2.30
N LYS A 214 5.03 -17.24 -2.89
CA LYS A 214 4.65 -18.47 -3.60
C LYS A 214 5.08 -19.76 -2.88
N SER A 215 5.05 -19.76 -1.55
CA SER A 215 5.59 -20.84 -0.71
C SER A 215 4.97 -20.83 0.68
N MET A 216 4.76 -22.02 1.26
CA MET A 216 4.32 -22.16 2.64
C MET A 216 5.40 -21.78 3.65
N LYS A 217 6.69 -21.94 3.31
CA LYS A 217 7.81 -21.78 4.27
C LYS A 217 7.78 -20.41 4.98
N PRO A 218 7.61 -19.26 4.29
CA PRO A 218 7.63 -17.96 4.96
C PRO A 218 6.49 -17.78 5.96
N PHE A 219 5.29 -18.30 5.66
CA PHE A 219 4.15 -18.25 6.58
C PHE A 219 4.44 -19.04 7.86
N ILE A 220 4.95 -20.27 7.72
CA ILE A 220 5.32 -21.11 8.87
C ILE A 220 6.39 -20.42 9.72
N THR A 221 7.42 -19.85 9.08
CA THR A 221 8.48 -19.11 9.79
C THR A 221 7.92 -17.92 10.57
N VAL A 222 7.10 -17.09 9.93
CA VAL A 222 6.46 -15.94 10.59
C VAL A 222 5.59 -16.38 11.76
N PHE A 223 4.78 -17.42 11.60
CA PHE A 223 3.91 -17.92 12.68
C PHE A 223 4.74 -18.39 13.89
N LYS A 224 5.85 -19.10 13.66
CA LYS A 224 6.76 -19.49 14.74
C LYS A 224 7.38 -18.28 15.44
N MET A 225 7.84 -17.29 14.67
CA MET A 225 8.43 -16.07 15.23
C MET A 225 7.42 -15.25 16.06
N VAL A 226 6.14 -15.26 15.65
CA VAL A 226 5.05 -14.64 16.41
C VAL A 226 4.85 -15.36 17.74
N GLU A 227 4.73 -16.69 17.72
CA GLU A 227 4.49 -17.49 18.93
C GLU A 227 5.68 -17.41 19.91
N GLU A 228 6.91 -17.41 19.39
CA GLU A 228 8.12 -17.26 20.20
C GLU A 228 8.22 -15.89 20.89
N SER A 229 7.72 -14.82 20.25
CA SER A 229 7.79 -13.47 20.78
C SER A 229 6.82 -13.26 21.96
N ASP A 230 7.33 -12.88 23.12
CA ASP A 230 6.52 -12.57 24.31
C ASP A 230 5.69 -11.30 24.10
N PHE A 231 6.15 -10.41 23.22
CA PHE A 231 5.43 -9.19 22.85
C PHE A 231 4.32 -9.47 21.87
N LEU A 232 4.57 -10.22 20.78
CA LEU A 232 3.54 -10.49 19.78
C LEU A 232 2.49 -11.48 20.29
N SER A 233 2.89 -12.48 21.08
CA SER A 233 1.95 -13.41 21.73
C SER A 233 1.16 -12.77 22.88
N GLY A 234 1.56 -11.58 23.34
CA GLY A 234 0.94 -10.89 24.47
C GLY A 234 1.26 -11.46 25.84
N ARG A 235 2.13 -12.49 25.94
CA ARG A 235 2.57 -13.09 27.20
C ARG A 235 3.28 -12.10 28.13
N ASN A 236 3.84 -11.02 27.60
CA ASN A 236 4.46 -9.96 28.41
C ASN A 236 3.50 -8.87 28.92
N ASN A 237 2.19 -8.99 28.64
CA ASN A 237 1.15 -8.02 29.04
C ASN A 237 1.38 -6.57 28.57
N LYS A 238 2.30 -6.30 27.64
CA LYS A 238 2.54 -4.95 27.10
C LYS A 238 1.69 -4.66 25.87
N TRP A 239 1.31 -5.70 25.13
CA TRP A 239 0.49 -5.57 23.93
C TRP A 239 -0.22 -6.89 23.63
N ALA A 240 -1.51 -6.84 23.29
CA ALA A 240 -2.32 -8.02 22.95
C ALA A 240 -3.07 -7.85 21.61
N GLY A 241 -2.59 -6.94 20.75
CA GLY A 241 -3.25 -6.61 19.48
C GLY A 241 -2.86 -7.49 18.29
N CYS A 242 -2.02 -8.51 18.49
CA CYS A 242 -1.61 -9.40 17.41
C CYS A 242 -2.74 -10.38 17.07
N ASN A 243 -3.09 -10.48 15.80
CA ASN A 243 -4.01 -11.47 15.26
C ASN A 243 -3.68 -11.70 13.77
N PHE A 244 -4.36 -12.66 13.14
CA PHE A 244 -4.13 -13.00 11.74
C PHE A 244 -4.24 -11.77 10.80
N ASP A 245 -5.24 -10.92 11.00
CA ASP A 245 -5.50 -9.75 10.14
C ASP A 245 -4.41 -8.69 10.24
N TRP A 246 -3.86 -8.50 11.45
CA TRP A 246 -2.71 -7.63 11.67
C TRP A 246 -1.45 -8.20 11.01
N LEU A 247 -1.22 -9.51 11.19
CA LEU A 247 -0.01 -10.20 10.73
C LEU A 247 0.09 -10.28 9.21
N MET A 248 -1.02 -10.48 8.49
CA MET A 248 -1.03 -10.61 7.03
C MET A 248 -0.81 -9.28 6.28
N ARG A 249 -0.75 -8.15 6.98
CA ARG A 249 -0.38 -6.86 6.38
C ARG A 249 1.08 -6.91 5.92
N LYS A 250 1.35 -6.44 4.70
CA LYS A 250 2.68 -6.51 4.06
C LYS A 250 3.81 -6.06 5.00
N ASN A 251 3.68 -4.86 5.58
CA ASN A 251 4.69 -4.30 6.47
C ASN A 251 4.87 -5.12 7.75
N LYS A 252 3.80 -5.68 8.32
CA LYS A 252 3.88 -6.44 9.57
C LYS A 252 4.49 -7.82 9.36
N PHE A 253 4.11 -8.49 8.27
CA PHE A 253 4.71 -9.75 7.87
C PHE A 253 6.23 -9.61 7.69
N ILE A 254 6.67 -8.56 7.00
CA ILE A 254 8.09 -8.24 6.79
C ILE A 254 8.79 -7.93 8.11
N GLN A 255 8.23 -7.04 8.95
CA GLN A 255 8.85 -6.69 10.25
C GLN A 255 9.04 -7.91 11.17
N VAL A 256 8.13 -8.88 11.11
CA VAL A 256 8.29 -10.14 11.84
C VAL A 256 9.41 -10.97 11.23
N LEU A 257 9.45 -11.15 9.91
CA LEU A 257 10.55 -11.85 9.21
C LEU A 257 11.93 -11.24 9.51
N GLU A 258 12.02 -9.91 9.56
CA GLU A 258 13.22 -9.15 9.92
C GLU A 258 13.66 -9.38 11.37
N GLY A 259 12.79 -9.91 12.22
CA GLY A 259 13.09 -10.22 13.62
C GLY A 259 12.94 -9.03 14.56
N ASN A 260 12.20 -7.98 14.17
CA ASN A 260 12.02 -6.76 14.97
C ASN A 260 11.31 -6.99 16.32
N TYR A 261 10.78 -8.19 16.54
CA TYR A 261 10.01 -8.55 17.73
C TYR A 261 10.62 -9.72 18.52
N ARG A 262 11.90 -10.06 18.30
CA ARG A 262 12.60 -11.11 19.06
C ARG A 262 12.75 -10.72 20.54
N ASN A 263 12.62 -11.69 21.45
CA ASN A 263 12.75 -11.45 22.89
C ASN A 263 14.19 -11.09 23.28
N ALA A 264 14.33 -10.19 24.27
CA ALA A 264 15.64 -9.74 24.77
C ALA A 264 16.48 -10.88 25.38
N GLN A 265 15.87 -11.96 25.89
CA GLN A 265 16.61 -13.12 26.38
C GLN A 265 17.31 -13.91 25.26
N GLY A 266 17.02 -13.63 23.98
CA GLY A 266 17.79 -14.12 22.84
C GLY A 266 19.12 -13.36 22.61
N LEU A 267 19.37 -12.26 23.33
CA LEU A 267 20.62 -11.50 23.22
C LEU A 267 21.79 -12.21 23.92
N ASN A 268 21.57 -13.05 24.93
CA ASN A 268 22.67 -13.82 25.55
C ASN A 268 23.25 -14.91 24.62
N ASN A 269 22.64 -15.14 23.45
CA ASN A 269 23.23 -15.85 22.31
C ASN A 269 23.66 -14.87 21.21
N PHE A 270 24.49 -13.87 21.56
CA PHE A 270 25.18 -12.97 20.61
C PHE A 270 26.00 -13.70 19.52
N LYS A 271 26.07 -15.04 19.52
CA LYS A 271 26.63 -15.87 18.46
C LYS A 271 25.72 -16.10 17.25
N ASN A 272 24.45 -15.65 17.24
CA ASN A 272 23.53 -16.04 16.16
C ASN A 272 22.72 -14.92 15.48
N ARG A 273 23.31 -13.72 15.33
CA ARG A 273 22.87 -12.76 14.30
C ARG A 273 22.86 -13.40 12.90
N ASN A 274 23.71 -14.41 12.69
CA ASN A 274 23.88 -15.09 11.42
C ASN A 274 22.69 -15.98 11.03
N ASN A 275 22.01 -16.70 11.93
CA ASN A 275 20.97 -17.66 11.50
C ASN A 275 19.68 -17.04 10.94
N ALA A 276 19.23 -15.87 11.43
CA ALA A 276 18.01 -15.23 10.94
C ALA A 276 18.23 -14.54 9.59
N VAL A 277 19.32 -13.80 9.49
CA VAL A 277 19.79 -13.17 8.26
C VAL A 277 20.19 -14.23 7.25
N GLN A 278 20.80 -15.37 7.65
CA GLN A 278 21.04 -16.52 6.78
C GLN A 278 19.76 -17.21 6.35
N CYS A 279 18.76 -17.36 7.23
CA CYS A 279 17.49 -17.97 6.83
C CYS A 279 16.76 -17.10 5.81
N TYR A 280 16.81 -15.77 5.98
CA TYR A 280 16.25 -14.82 5.02
C TYR A 280 17.08 -14.77 3.73
N SER A 281 18.41 -14.64 3.80
CA SER A 281 19.27 -14.59 2.61
C SER A 281 19.27 -15.91 1.84
N LYS A 282 19.13 -17.05 2.51
CA LYS A 282 18.91 -18.36 1.89
C LYS A 282 17.53 -18.44 1.23
N LEU A 283 16.47 -17.95 1.89
CA LEU A 283 15.13 -17.91 1.31
C LEU A 283 15.06 -16.95 0.10
N GLU A 284 15.70 -15.79 0.20
CA GLU A 284 15.83 -14.79 -0.86
C GLU A 284 16.66 -15.33 -2.03
N SER A 285 17.77 -16.03 -1.77
CA SER A 285 18.55 -16.72 -2.79
C SER A 285 17.76 -17.85 -3.44
N GLU A 286 17.00 -18.64 -2.67
CA GLU A 286 16.10 -19.69 -3.19
C GLU A 286 14.98 -19.09 -4.06
N MET A 287 14.43 -17.92 -3.68
CA MET A 287 13.42 -17.20 -4.45
C MET A 287 14.00 -16.63 -5.75
N GLN A 288 15.17 -15.98 -5.69
CA GLN A 288 15.90 -15.46 -6.85
C GLN A 288 16.26 -16.60 -7.83
N GLN A 289 16.74 -17.74 -7.34
CA GLN A 289 17.03 -18.91 -8.18
C GLN A 289 15.78 -19.54 -8.80
N ARG A 290 14.61 -19.50 -8.13
CA ARG A 290 13.35 -19.95 -8.72
C ARG A 290 12.86 -19.01 -9.83
N LEU A 291 12.98 -17.70 -9.61
CA LEU A 291 12.68 -16.68 -10.61
C LEU A 291 13.61 -16.79 -11.83
N LEU A 292 14.89 -17.11 -11.63
CA LEU A 292 15.83 -17.35 -12.72
C LEU A 292 15.46 -18.61 -13.52
N ARG A 293 15.17 -19.72 -12.85
CA ARG A 293 14.72 -20.95 -13.52
C ARG A 293 13.40 -20.77 -14.29
N GLU A 294 12.42 -20.05 -13.72
CA GLU A 294 11.18 -19.73 -14.45
C GLU A 294 11.44 -18.89 -15.71
N LYS A 295 12.46 -18.01 -15.71
CA LYS A 295 12.84 -17.23 -16.90
C LYS A 295 13.60 -18.08 -17.93
N ASP A 296 14.51 -18.92 -17.48
CA ASP A 296 15.29 -19.81 -18.36
C ASP A 296 14.37 -20.84 -19.05
N ASP A 297 13.34 -21.34 -18.35
CA ASP A 297 12.35 -22.25 -18.93
C ASP A 297 11.49 -21.55 -20.01
N ILE A 298 11.14 -20.27 -19.81
CA ILE A 298 10.41 -19.46 -20.81
C ILE A 298 11.30 -19.17 -22.03
N GLU A 299 12.56 -18.80 -21.82
CA GLU A 299 13.52 -18.51 -22.89
C GLU A 299 13.91 -19.78 -23.68
N PHE A 300 13.90 -20.95 -23.03
CA PHE A 300 14.11 -22.23 -23.69
C PHE A 300 12.93 -22.63 -24.60
N ASP A 301 11.69 -22.44 -24.14
CA ASP A 301 10.48 -22.72 -24.94
C ASP A 301 10.36 -21.76 -26.14
N GLU A 302 10.63 -20.45 -25.96
CA GLU A 302 10.64 -19.49 -27.08
C GLU A 302 11.73 -19.82 -28.12
N ASN A 303 12.91 -20.27 -27.68
CA ASN A 303 13.98 -20.69 -28.59
C ASN A 303 13.65 -21.99 -29.34
N LEU A 304 12.91 -22.91 -28.73
CA LEU A 304 12.45 -24.14 -29.36
C LEU A 304 11.42 -23.85 -30.46
N ASP A 305 10.48 -22.94 -30.17
CA ASP A 305 9.43 -22.55 -31.11
C ASP A 305 10.02 -21.77 -32.30
N ASN A 306 10.95 -20.85 -32.04
CA ASN A 306 11.68 -20.13 -33.08
C ASN A 306 12.52 -21.06 -33.97
N ARG A 307 13.18 -22.10 -33.42
CA ARG A 307 13.87 -23.11 -34.23
C ARG A 307 12.91 -23.90 -35.12
N SER A 308 11.77 -24.30 -34.57
CA SER A 308 10.73 -25.03 -35.30
C SER A 308 10.14 -24.21 -36.46
N ILE A 309 9.93 -22.91 -36.25
CA ILE A 309 9.49 -21.96 -37.28
C ILE A 309 10.55 -21.81 -38.38
N MET A 310 11.82 -21.66 -38.01
CA MET A 310 12.92 -21.49 -38.97
C MET A 310 13.16 -22.74 -39.82
N GLU A 311 12.93 -23.94 -39.27
CA GLU A 311 13.04 -25.20 -40.01
C GLU A 311 11.91 -25.39 -41.03
N ARG A 312 10.68 -24.93 -40.69
CA ARG A 312 9.54 -24.87 -41.63
C ARG A 312 9.77 -23.89 -42.78
N ILE A 313 10.43 -22.76 -42.52
CA ILE A 313 10.76 -21.76 -43.56
C ILE A 313 11.81 -22.31 -44.54
N LYS A 314 12.83 -23.01 -44.03
CA LYS A 314 13.86 -23.63 -44.87
C LYS A 314 13.30 -24.71 -45.79
N ASN A 315 12.35 -25.52 -45.29
CA ASN A 315 11.72 -26.57 -46.10
C ASN A 315 10.78 -25.99 -47.18
N LYS A 316 10.18 -24.81 -46.97
CA LYS A 316 9.38 -24.12 -48.01
C LYS A 316 10.22 -23.44 -49.10
N ALA A 317 11.50 -23.17 -48.84
CA ALA A 317 12.40 -22.54 -49.81
C ALA A 317 13.11 -23.55 -50.73
N GLY A 318 12.91 -24.86 -50.54
CA GLY A 318 13.58 -25.93 -51.30
C GLY A 318 12.77 -26.56 -52.44
N ASP A 319 11.49 -26.23 -52.58
CA ASP A 319 10.57 -26.79 -53.60
C ASP A 319 10.21 -25.79 -54.73
N GLY A 320 11.07 -24.79 -54.97
CA GLY A 320 10.88 -23.75 -56.00
C GLY A 320 11.83 -23.88 -57.19
#